data_AF-A0A0M4FX13-F1
#
_entry.id   AF-A0A0M4FX13-F1
#
_cell.length_a   1.000
_cell.length_b   1.000
_cell.length_c   1.000
_cell.angle_alpha   90.00
_cell.angle_beta   90.00
_cell.angle_gamma   90.00
#
_symmetry.space_group_name_H-M   'P 1'
#
loop_
_entity.id
_entity.type
_entity.pdbx_description
1 polymer ?
#
loop_
_entity_poly.entity_id
_entity_poly.type
_entity_poly.pdbx_seq_one_letter_code
_entity_poly.pdbx_strand_id
1 'polypeptide(L)' 'MKKQVWYFILGLIVIILSTPLGYSSINVVYSNENLTGEYVPILNGFIHSFMLIGTLIFSVGLLNILRDK' A
#
# COMPACT_ATOMS: atom_id res chain seq x y z
N MET A 1 -7.68 -9.76 19.48
CA MET A 1 -6.92 -10.51 18.45
C MET A 1 -5.44 -10.40 18.78
N LYS A 2 -4.62 -11.45 18.58
CA LYS A 2 -3.17 -11.32 18.71
C LYS A 2 -2.67 -10.22 17.77
N LYS A 3 -1.68 -9.42 18.17
CA LYS A 3 -1.12 -8.30 17.37
C LYS A 3 -0.72 -8.73 15.94
N GLN A 4 -0.38 -10.00 15.76
CA GLN A 4 0.01 -10.61 14.48
C GLN A 4 -1.15 -10.65 13.47
N VAL A 5 -2.36 -10.98 13.94
CA VAL A 5 -3.58 -10.97 13.14
C VAL A 5 -3.93 -9.54 12.73
N TRP A 6 -3.65 -8.56 13.59
CA TRP A 6 -3.83 -7.15 13.24
C TRP A 6 -2.91 -6.72 12.09
N TYR A 7 -1.62 -7.09 12.12
CA TYR A 7 -0.70 -6.81 11.01
C TYR A 7 -1.14 -7.50 9.71
N PHE A 8 -1.58 -8.74 9.78
CA PHE A 8 -2.12 -9.46 8.62
C PHE A 8 -3.30 -8.71 7.97
N ILE A 9 -4.29 -8.32 8.78
CA ILE A 9 -5.46 -7.58 8.30
C ILE A 9 -5.07 -6.20 7.78
N LEU A 10 -4.19 -5.49 8.48
CA LEU A 10 -3.74 -4.15 8.10
C LEU A 10 -3.00 -4.18 6.76
N GLY A 11 -2.11 -5.14 6.53
CA GLY A 11 -1.43 -5.33 5.25
C GLY A 11 -2.42 -5.57 4.11
N LEU A 12 -3.44 -6.41 4.33
CA LEU A 12 -4.52 -6.66 3.36
C LEU A 12 -5.29 -5.38 3.03
N ILE A 13 -5.65 -4.59 4.05
CA ILE A 13 -6.35 -3.31 3.85
C ILE A 13 -5.51 -2.35 3.02
N VAL A 14 -4.20 -2.24 3.30
CA VAL A 14 -3.29 -1.37 2.54
C VAL A 14 -3.20 -1.79 1.08
N ILE A 15 -3.15 -3.09 0.79
CA ILE A 15 -3.14 -3.60 -0.59
C ILE A 15 -4.44 -3.23 -1.31
N ILE A 16 -5.61 -3.44 -0.69
CA ILE A 16 -6.92 -3.14 -1.30
C ILE A 16 -7.07 -1.63 -1.54
N LEU A 17 -6.58 -0.80 -0.62
CA LEU A 17 -6.66 0.66 -0.72
C LEU A 17 -5.50 1.29 -1.52
N SER A 18 -4.57 0.50 -2.05
CA SER A 18 -3.39 1.01 -2.77
C SER A 18 -3.76 1.94 -3.94
N THR A 19 -4.78 1.59 -4.71
CA THR A 19 -5.28 2.40 -5.83
C THR A 19 -5.80 3.77 -5.39
N PRO A 20 -6.82 3.88 -4.50
CA PRO A 20 -7.29 5.19 -4.03
C PRO A 20 -6.20 5.99 -3.28
N LEU A 21 -5.31 5.32 -2.54
CA LEU A 21 -4.16 5.97 -1.90
C LEU A 21 -3.18 6.55 -2.92
N GLY A 22 -2.94 5.86 -4.04
CA GLY A 22 -2.10 6.34 -5.13
C GLY A 22 -2.66 7.61 -5.78
N TYR A 23 -3.94 7.62 -6.10
CA TYR A 23 -4.62 8.81 -6.63
C TYR A 23 -4.58 9.98 -5.65
N SER A 24 -4.85 9.72 -4.37
CA SER A 24 -4.80 10.75 -3.33
C SER A 24 -3.39 11.32 -3.16
N SER A 25 -2.36 10.46 -3.21
CA SER A 25 -0.97 10.87 -3.04
C SER A 25 -0.49 11.78 -4.16
N ILE A 26 -0.83 11.48 -5.42
CA ILE A 26 -0.52 12.38 -6.54
C ILE A 26 -1.19 13.73 -6.37
N ASN A 27 -2.47 13.76 -5.99
CA ASN A 27 -3.20 15.01 -5.83
C ASN A 27 -2.62 15.90 -4.71
N VAL A 28 -2.00 15.28 -3.69
CA VAL A 28 -1.31 15.98 -2.60
C VAL A 28 0.08 16.45 -3.01
N VAL A 29 0.88 15.57 -3.61
CA VAL A 29 2.31 15.85 -3.89
C VAL A 29 2.50 16.73 -5.12
N TYR A 30 1.72 16.48 -6.18
CA TYR A 30 1.81 17.16 -7.46
C TYR A 30 0.61 18.10 -7.67
N SER A 31 0.13 18.70 -6.59
CA SER A 31 -0.97 19.66 -6.66
C SER A 31 -0.60 20.83 -7.58
N ASN A 32 -1.45 21.12 -8.57
CA ASN A 32 -1.27 22.19 -9.56
C ASN A 32 -0.11 21.99 -10.56
N GLU A 33 0.52 20.81 -10.61
CA GLU A 33 1.55 20.48 -11.60
C GLU A 33 0.94 19.88 -12.87
N ASN A 34 1.49 20.23 -14.04
CA ASN A 34 1.08 19.63 -15.31
C ASN A 34 1.87 18.34 -15.58
N LEU A 35 1.25 17.19 -15.27
CA LEU A 35 1.84 15.87 -15.45
C LEU A 35 1.54 15.22 -16.82
N THR A 36 1.27 16.02 -17.85
CA THR A 36 0.96 15.48 -19.19
C THR A 36 2.10 14.58 -19.68
N GLY A 37 1.78 13.32 -19.97
CA GLY A 37 2.75 12.31 -20.41
C GLY A 37 3.45 11.53 -19.28
N GLU A 38 3.50 12.07 -18.06
CA GLU A 38 4.17 11.44 -16.90
C GLU A 38 3.21 10.95 -15.82
N TYR A 39 1.95 11.37 -15.86
CA TYR A 39 0.94 11.05 -14.85
C TYR A 39 0.79 9.54 -14.59
N VAL A 40 0.69 8.74 -15.66
CA VAL A 40 0.44 7.28 -15.54
C VAL A 40 1.63 6.54 -14.91
N PRO A 41 2.89 6.73 -15.35
CA PRO A 41 4.06 6.19 -14.67
C PRO A 41 4.14 6.56 -13.19
N ILE A 42 3.91 7.83 -12.84
CA ILE A 42 3.97 8.30 -11.45
C ILE A 42 2.86 7.67 -10.61
N LEU A 43 1.63 7.58 -11.15
CA LEU A 43 0.50 6.97 -10.48
C LEU A 43 0.76 5.50 -10.18
N ASN A 44 1.24 4.78 -11.20
CA ASN A 44 1.64 3.39 -11.02
C ASN A 44 2.75 3.27 -9.99
N GLY A 45 3.74 4.17 -9.98
CA GLY A 45 4.79 4.21 -8.96
C GLY A 45 4.23 4.27 -7.54
N PHE A 46 3.28 5.17 -7.28
CA PHE A 46 2.61 5.25 -5.97
C PHE A 46 1.82 3.99 -5.63
N ILE A 47 0.99 3.50 -6.56
CA ILE A 47 0.14 2.31 -6.33
C ILE A 47 1.01 1.10 -5.99
N HIS A 48 2.05 0.83 -6.80
CA HIS A 48 2.96 -0.30 -6.57
C HIS A 48 3.74 -0.16 -5.27
N SER A 49 4.10 1.06 -4.88
CA SER A 49 4.75 1.32 -3.59
C SER A 49 3.82 0.98 -2.42
N PHE A 50 2.55 1.39 -2.46
CA PHE A 50 1.57 1.01 -1.43
C PHE A 50 1.30 -0.50 -1.42
N MET A 51 1.20 -1.14 -2.59
CA MET A 51 1.08 -2.60 -2.69
C MET A 51 2.28 -3.32 -2.06
N LEU A 52 3.50 -2.82 -2.28
CA LEU A 52 4.72 -3.38 -1.69
C LEU A 52 4.70 -3.24 -0.17
N ILE A 53 4.37 -2.05 0.35
CA ILE A 53 4.24 -1.80 1.79
C ILE A 53 3.19 -2.75 2.40
N GLY A 54 2.02 -2.83 1.79
CA GLY A 54 0.95 -3.72 2.23
C GLY A 54 1.37 -5.20 2.22
N THR A 55 2.08 -5.63 1.16
CA THR A 55 2.63 -7.00 1.05
C THR A 55 3.63 -7.29 2.16
N LEU A 56 4.56 -6.37 2.46
CA LEU A 56 5.53 -6.54 3.53
C LEU A 56 4.86 -6.68 4.90
N ILE A 57 3.89 -5.79 5.20
CA ILE A 57 3.13 -5.84 6.46
C ILE A 57 2.35 -7.15 6.56
N PHE A 58 1.68 -7.55 5.47
CA PHE A 58 0.94 -8.80 5.38
C PHE A 58 1.85 -10.01 5.64
N SER A 59 3.01 -10.08 4.98
CA SER A 59 3.97 -11.17 5.14
C SER A 59 4.51 -11.26 6.58
N VAL A 60 4.80 -10.13 7.23
CA VAL A 60 5.20 -10.12 8.64
C VAL A 60 4.09 -10.64 9.55
N GLY A 61 2.84 -10.25 9.30
CA GLY A 61 1.68 -10.78 10.01
C GLY A 61 1.54 -12.30 9.84
N LEU A 62 1.63 -12.77 8.60
CA LEU A 62 1.49 -14.18 8.23
C LEU A 62 2.59 -15.05 8.86
N LEU A 63 3.86 -14.66 8.71
CA LEU A 63 4.99 -15.41 9.26
C LEU A 63 4.92 -15.53 10.78
N ASN A 64 4.49 -14.46 11.47
CA ASN A 64 4.32 -14.52 12.91
C ASN A 64 3.16 -15.44 13.34
N ILE A 65 2.05 -15.45 12.61
CA ILE A 65 0.93 -16.39 12.88
C ILE A 65 1.40 -17.84 12.68
N LEU A 66 2.17 -18.11 11.63
CA LEU A 66 2.70 -19.44 11.35
C LEU A 66 3.72 -19.90 12.39
N ARG A 67 4.50 -18.98 12.97
CA ARG A 67 5.49 -19.28 14.02
C ARG A 67 4.84 -19.57 15.39
N ASP A 68 3.72 -18.93 15.69
CA ASP A 68 2.98 -19.06 16.95
C ASP A 68 1.99 -20.24 16.96
N LYS A 69 1.89 -20.97 15.85
CA LYS A 69 1.01 -22.13 15.66
C LYS A 69 1.82 -23.43 15.77
#